data_AF-A0A1D2MHI3-F1
#
_entry.id   AF-A0A1D2MHI3-F1
#
_cell.length_a   1.000
_cell.length_b   1.000
_cell.length_c   1.000
_cell.angle_alpha   90.00
_cell.angle_beta   90.00
_cell.angle_gamma   90.00
#
_symmetry.space_group_name_H-M   'P 1'
#
loop_
_entity.id
_entity.type
_entity.pdbx_description
1 polymer ?
#
loop_
_entity_poly.entity_id
_entity_poly.type
_entity_poly.pdbx_seq_one_letter_code
_entity_poly.pdbx_strand_id
1 'polypeptide(L)' 'IQHDFEKEEMSGINYNYHDNRELLDAVLSKPCGLLAFLDEETKTAGNDHKNFIDQVDKLQTRFIRATDTSSFTVSHYSGQ' A
#
# COMPACT_ATOMS: atom_id res chain seq x y z
N ILE A 1 -15.42 -18.75 -4.80
CA ILE A 1 -16.48 -17.71 -4.69
C ILE A 1 -17.15 -17.50 -6.05
N GLN A 2 -16.59 -16.74 -7.01
CA GLN A 2 -17.21 -16.56 -8.35
C GLN A 2 -17.52 -17.90 -9.04
N HIS A 3 -16.54 -18.81 -9.06
CA HIS A 3 -16.67 -20.15 -9.63
C HIS A 3 -17.73 -21.04 -8.94
N ASP A 4 -18.08 -20.76 -7.69
CA ASP A 4 -19.08 -21.54 -6.96
C ASP A 4 -20.50 -21.00 -7.28
N PHE A 5 -20.65 -19.69 -7.45
CA PHE A 5 -21.91 -19.08 -7.93
C PHE A 5 -22.23 -19.42 -9.38
N GLU A 6 -21.22 -19.56 -10.24
CA GLU A 6 -21.38 -20.05 -11.61
C GLU A 6 -21.89 -21.50 -11.66
N LYS A 7 -21.50 -22.33 -10.68
CA LYS A 7 -22.00 -23.70 -10.55
C LYS A 7 -23.43 -23.78 -10.02
N GLU A 8 -23.86 -22.79 -9.25
CA GLU A 8 -25.19 -22.73 -8.64
C GLU A 8 -26.21 -21.94 -9.48
N GLU A 9 -25.90 -21.62 -10.74
CA GLU A 9 -26.74 -20.84 -11.68
C GLU A 9 -27.12 -19.43 -11.16
N MET A 10 -26.43 -18.93 -10.14
CA MET A 10 -26.64 -17.60 -9.55
C MET A 10 -25.88 -16.49 -10.30
N SER A 11 -25.96 -16.51 -11.63
CA SER A 11 -25.24 -15.61 -12.54
C SER A 11 -25.67 -14.13 -12.49
N GLY A 12 -26.71 -13.79 -11.72
CA GLY A 12 -27.28 -12.45 -11.62
C GLY A 12 -26.90 -11.63 -10.37
N ILE A 13 -26.08 -12.19 -9.48
CA ILE A 13 -25.64 -11.47 -8.27
C ILE A 13 -24.49 -10.54 -8.64
N ASN A 14 -24.70 -9.24 -8.47
CA ASN A 14 -23.69 -8.22 -8.74
C ASN A 14 -22.73 -8.14 -7.55
N TYR A 15 -21.55 -8.73 -7.67
CA TYR A 15 -20.52 -8.69 -6.63
C TYR A 15 -19.66 -7.45 -6.79
N ASN A 16 -19.79 -6.52 -5.85
CA ASN A 16 -18.86 -5.41 -5.71
C ASN A 16 -17.77 -5.79 -4.71
N TYR A 17 -16.55 -5.93 -5.19
CA TYR A 17 -15.36 -6.03 -4.34
C TYR A 17 -14.56 -4.74 -4.43
N HIS A 18 -14.07 -4.26 -3.29
CA HIS A 18 -13.11 -3.16 -3.24
C HIS A 18 -11.70 -3.72 -3.33
N ASP A 19 -11.06 -3.49 -4.47
CA ASP A 19 -9.71 -3.94 -4.74
C ASP A 19 -8.68 -3.21 -3.86
N ASN A 20 -7.79 -3.96 -3.22
CA ASN A 20 -6.68 -3.45 -2.43
C ASN A 20 -5.34 -3.44 -3.19
N ARG A 21 -5.33 -3.81 -4.48
CA ARG A 21 -4.13 -3.84 -5.32
C ARG A 21 -3.35 -2.53 -5.28
N GLU A 22 -4.00 -1.38 -5.38
CA GLU A 22 -3.29 -0.09 -5.36
C GLU A 22 -2.56 0.16 -4.02
N LEU A 23 -3.12 -0.29 -2.90
CA LEU A 23 -2.44 -0.25 -1.60
C LEU A 23 -1.28 -1.25 -1.57
N LEU A 24 -1.49 -2.48 -2.06
CA LEU A 24 -0.45 -3.50 -2.12
C LEU A 24 0.72 -3.05 -3.00
N ASP A 25 0.43 -2.43 -4.14
CA ASP A 25 1.43 -1.88 -5.05
C ASP A 25 2.22 -0.75 -4.37
N ALA A 26 1.54 0.16 -3.65
CA ALA A 26 2.21 1.23 -2.92
C ALA A 26 3.14 0.70 -1.81
N VAL A 27 2.81 -0.43 -1.18
CA VAL A 27 3.62 -1.03 -0.10
C VAL A 27 4.74 -1.93 -0.65
N LEU A 28 4.42 -2.78 -1.62
CA LEU A 28 5.23 -3.95 -2.00
C LEU A 28 5.94 -3.82 -3.35
N SER A 29 5.54 -2.88 -4.22
CA SER A 29 6.15 -2.75 -5.54
C SER A 29 7.65 -2.54 -5.43
N LYS A 30 8.42 -3.19 -6.30
CA LYS A 30 9.84 -2.92 -6.47
C LYS A 30 10.05 -2.16 -7.78
N PRO A 31 10.95 -1.16 -7.83
CA PRO A 31 11.76 -0.63 -6.72
C PRO A 31 11.08 0.50 -5.93
N CYS A 32 9.83 0.87 -6.25
CA CYS A 32 9.23 2.14 -5.82
C CYS A 32 8.22 2.04 -4.67
N GLY A 33 8.09 0.90 -4.00
CA GLY A 33 7.16 0.72 -2.88
C GLY A 33 7.77 1.11 -1.54
N LEU A 34 6.92 1.32 -0.54
CA LEU A 34 7.31 1.70 0.81
C LEU A 34 8.43 0.81 1.39
N LEU A 35 8.31 -0.51 1.24
CA LEU A 35 9.31 -1.44 1.78
C LEU A 35 10.62 -1.41 0.99
N ALA A 36 10.58 -1.10 -0.30
CA ALA A 36 11.79 -0.94 -1.10
C ALA A 36 12.56 0.32 -0.69
N PHE A 37 11.85 1.43 -0.43
CA PHE A 37 12.48 2.63 0.11
C PHE A 37 13.07 2.39 1.49
N LEU A 38 12.37 1.67 2.37
CA LEU A 38 12.91 1.33 3.69
C LEU A 38 14.19 0.49 3.57
N ASP A 39 14.19 -0.53 2.70
CA ASP A 39 15.35 -1.39 2.47
C ASP A 39 16.57 -0.58 1.99
N GLU A 40 16.39 0.32 1.01
CA GLU A 40 17.48 1.17 0.51
C GLU A 40 17.98 2.19 1.54
N GLU A 41 17.07 2.79 2.31
CA GLU A 41 17.44 3.76 3.35
C GLU A 41 18.29 3.12 4.44
N THR A 42 18.03 1.85 4.79
CA THR A 42 18.82 1.11 5.80
C THR A 42 20.20 0.68 5.33
N LYS A 43 20.43 0.57 4.01
CA LYS A 43 21.74 0.21 3.44
C LYS A 43 22.67 1.41 3.31
N THR A 44 22.12 2.61 3.30
CA THR A 44 22.88 3.85 3.05
C THR A 44 23.47 4.38 4.36
N ALA A 45 24.79 4.50 4.43
CA ALA A 45 25.47 5.04 5.60
C ALA A 45 25.14 6.52 5.82
N GLY A 46 24.73 6.89 7.03
CA GLY A 46 24.41 8.28 7.40
C GLY A 46 22.99 8.73 7.09
N ASN A 47 22.10 7.83 6.64
CA ASN A 47 20.69 8.16 6.49
C ASN A 47 20.01 8.36 7.85
N ASP A 48 19.14 9.37 7.89
CA ASP A 48 18.29 9.68 9.02
C ASP A 48 16.83 9.29 8.70
N HIS A 49 16.03 8.98 9.72
CA HIS A 49 14.62 8.63 9.58
C HIS A 49 13.82 9.68 8.78
N LYS A 50 14.24 10.94 8.81
CA LYS A 50 13.65 12.05 8.03
C LYS A 50 13.77 11.83 6.53
N ASN A 51 14.89 11.30 6.05
CA ASN A 51 15.08 11.00 4.63
C ASN A 51 14.07 9.96 4.16
N PHE A 52 13.84 8.92 4.97
CA PHE A 52 12.81 7.93 4.70
C PHE A 52 11.41 8.56 4.67
N ILE A 53 11.06 9.42 5.62
CA ILE A 53 9.76 10.13 5.64
C ILE A 53 9.56 10.98 4.38
N ASP A 54 10.61 11.66 3.90
CA ASP A 54 10.54 12.40 2.64
C ASP A 54 10.31 11.48 1.42
N GLN A 55 10.79 10.24 1.45
CA GLN A 55 10.46 9.25 0.41
C GLN A 55 9.02 8.74 0.53
N VAL A 56 8.50 8.60 1.74
CA VAL A 56 7.09 8.23 1.96
C VAL A 56 6.16 9.27 1.34
N ASP A 57 6.46 10.56 1.49
CA ASP A 57 5.64 11.65 0.91
C ASP A 57 5.67 11.64 -0.64
N LYS A 58 6.75 11.12 -1.24
CA LYS A 58 6.88 10.96 -2.70
C LYS A 58 6.08 9.79 -3.28
N LEU A 59 5.57 8.86 -2.46
CA LEU A 59 4.73 7.75 -2.96
C LEU A 59 3.41 8.25 -3.58
N GLN A 60 2.99 9.50 -3.30
CA GLN A 60 1.84 10.19 -3.90
C GLN A 60 0.59 9.30 -4.02
N THR A 61 0.35 8.50 -2.98
CA THR A 61 -0.73 7.52 -2.91
C THR A 61 -1.77 7.97 -1.91
N ARG A 62 -3.05 7.68 -2.18
CA ARG A 62 -4.14 8.02 -1.24
C ARG A 62 -4.11 7.21 0.05
N PHE A 63 -3.30 6.14 0.10
CA PHE A 63 -3.29 5.19 1.21
C PHE A 63 -2.20 5.44 2.22
N ILE A 64 -1.06 6.01 1.80
CA ILE A 64 0.13 6.16 2.63
C ILE A 64 0.51 7.64 2.61
N ARG A 65 0.65 8.23 3.79
CA ARG A 65 0.97 9.66 3.92
C ARG A 65 1.86 9.93 5.12
N ALA A 66 2.90 10.75 4.94
CA ALA A 66 3.68 11.30 6.04
C ALA A 66 2.79 12.22 6.90
N THR A 67 2.78 11.99 8.21
CA THR A 67 2.01 12.80 9.16
C THR A 67 2.87 13.85 9.83
N ASP A 68 4.07 13.48 10.26
CA ASP A 68 5.07 14.37 10.86
C ASP A 68 6.48 13.97 10.38
N THR A 69 7.52 14.62 10.90
CA THR A 69 8.92 14.35 10.54
C THR A 69 9.44 12.95 10.89
N SER A 70 8.66 12.15 11.62
CA SER A 70 9.02 10.81 12.07
C SER A 70 7.86 9.81 12.07
N SER A 71 6.74 10.17 11.45
CA SER A 71 5.51 9.36 11.47
C SER A 71 4.83 9.38 10.09
N PHE A 72 4.16 8.28 9.76
CA PHE A 72 3.30 8.17 8.60
C PHE A 72 2.12 7.26 8.92
N THR A 73 1.03 7.40 8.17
CA THR A 73 -0.16 6.55 8.28
C THR A 73 -0.33 5.67 7.06
N VAL A 74 -0.96 4.51 7.27
CA VAL A 74 -1.37 3.61 6.19
C VAL A 74 -2.85 3.30 6.37
N SER A 75 -3.66 3.69 5.39
CA SER A 75 -5.10 3.42 5.38
C SER A 75 -5.33 2.01 4.85
N HIS A 76 -5.40 1.04 5.77
CA HIS A 76 -5.63 -0.37 5.44
C HIS A 76 -7.12 -0.64 5.17
N TYR A 77 -7.42 -1.82 4.64
CA TYR A 77 -8.81 -2.25 4.42
C TYR A 77 -9.64 -2.26 5.72
N SER A 78 -8.99 -2.43 6.88
CA SER A 78 -9.64 -2.36 8.20
C SER A 78 -9.83 -0.94 8.74
N GLY A 79 -9.42 0.11 8.02
CA GLY A 79 -9.42 1.51 8.47
C GLY A 79 -8.03 2.10 8.66
N GLN A 80 -7.99 3.33 9.18
CA GLN A 80 -6.78 4.02 9.66
C GLN A 80 -6.47 3.66 11.11
#